data_AF-A0AA92EGS5-F1
#
_entry.id   AF-A0AA92EGS5-F1
#
_cell.length_a   1.000
_cell.length_b   1.000
_cell.length_c   1.000
_cell.angle_alpha   90.00
_cell.angle_beta   90.00
_cell.angle_gamma   90.00
#
_symmetry.space_group_name_H-M   'P 1'
#
loop_
_entity.id
_entity.type
_entity.pdbx_description
1 polymer ?
#
loop_
_entity_poly.entity_id
_entity_poly.type
_entity_poly.pdbx_seq_one_letter_code
_entity_poly.pdbx_strand_id
1 'polypeptide(L)'
;MPSISVENRTGRDVLITIYSPFGPITDGPVKADETKKFALETLSRGSAFTVRADYPVEEPHTWTATLKHLLRHPESDVIVLTGGPDGGDWRTA
;
A
#
# COMPACT_ATOMS: atom_id res chain seq x y z
N MET A 1 -9.66 6.85 14.28
CA MET A 1 -8.26 7.16 13.91
C MET A 1 -8.13 7.09 12.39
N PRO A 2 -7.38 7.99 11.75
CA PRO A 2 -7.13 7.95 10.32
C PRO A 2 -6.40 6.65 9.96
N SER A 3 -6.81 6.05 8.85
CA SER A 3 -6.30 4.76 8.41
C SER A 3 -6.49 4.62 6.92
N ILE A 4 -5.70 3.74 6.31
CA ILE A 4 -5.90 3.28 4.94
C ILE A 4 -6.03 1.77 4.92
N SER A 5 -6.98 1.26 4.16
CA SER A 5 -7.11 -0.18 3.93
C SER A 5 -6.41 -0.52 2.62
N VAL A 6 -5.64 -1.60 2.61
CA VAL A 6 -5.01 -2.14 1.40
C VAL A 6 -5.59 -3.53 1.17
N GLU A 7 -6.29 -3.68 0.06
CA GLU A 7 -6.85 -4.94 -0.42
C GLU A 7 -5.90 -5.53 -1.46
N ASN A 8 -5.37 -6.73 -1.20
CA ASN A 8 -4.44 -7.39 -2.08
C ASN A 8 -5.14 -8.46 -2.94
N ARG A 9 -5.36 -8.18 -4.22
CA ARG A 9 -5.92 -9.12 -5.21
C ARG A 9 -4.87 -9.62 -6.21
N THR A 10 -3.60 -9.63 -5.83
CA THR A 10 -2.47 -9.93 -6.74
C THR A 10 -2.06 -11.40 -6.76
N GLY A 11 -2.71 -12.24 -5.95
CA GLY A 11 -2.42 -13.69 -5.84
C GLY A 11 -1.08 -14.01 -5.17
N ARG A 12 -0.37 -13.01 -4.64
CA ARG A 12 0.93 -13.14 -3.95
C ARG A 12 0.97 -12.22 -2.74
N ASP A 13 1.86 -12.49 -1.79
CA ASP A 13 2.11 -11.61 -0.65
C ASP A 13 2.83 -10.34 -1.13
N VAL A 14 2.37 -9.18 -0.67
CA VAL A 14 2.91 -7.87 -1.09
C VAL A 14 3.33 -7.08 0.14
N LEU A 15 4.56 -6.59 0.16
CA LEU A 15 5.03 -5.69 1.21
C LEU A 15 4.58 -4.27 0.91
N ILE A 16 3.99 -3.61 1.90
CA ILE A 16 3.49 -2.24 1.77
C ILE A 16 4.27 -1.30 2.68
N THR A 17 4.77 -0.22 2.08
CA THR A 17 5.38 0.89 2.79
C THR A 17 4.64 2.19 2.46
N ILE A 18 4.16 2.88 3.49
CA ILE A 18 3.53 4.19 3.36
C ILE A 18 4.56 5.24 3.82
N TYR A 19 5.06 6.03 2.88
CA TYR A 19 5.96 7.15 3.17
C TYR A 19 5.15 8.37 3.57
N SER A 20 5.28 8.75 4.84
CA SER A 20 4.71 9.96 5.40
C SER A 20 5.82 10.98 5.73
N PRO A 21 5.49 12.27 5.95
CA PRO A 21 6.43 13.26 6.45
C PRO A 21 7.07 12.91 7.80
N PHE A 22 6.44 12.03 8.58
CA PHE A 22 6.91 11.62 9.91
C PHE A 22 7.69 10.30 9.90
N GLY A 23 7.90 9.72 8.72
CA GLY A 23 8.61 8.45 8.54
C GLY A 23 7.76 7.38 7.82
N PRO A 24 8.39 6.25 7.47
CA PRO A 24 7.71 5.14 6.84
C PRO A 24 6.81 4.41 7.84
N ILE A 25 5.60 4.06 7.40
CA ILE A 25 4.66 3.20 8.12
C ILE A 25 4.65 1.86 7.38
N THR A 26 4.97 0.79 8.12
CA THR A 26 4.97 -0.60 7.62
C THR A 26 4.28 -1.49 8.65
N ASP A 27 3.66 -2.56 8.17
CA ASP A 27 3.00 -3.55 9.01
C ASP A 27 3.05 -4.90 8.27
N GLY A 28 4.25 -5.43 8.08
CA GLY A 28 4.48 -6.71 7.40
C GLY A 28 3.89 -6.81 5.97
N PRO A 29 3.87 -8.02 5.39
CA PRO A 29 3.23 -8.26 4.11
C PRO A 29 1.70 -8.28 4.26
N VAL A 30 1.00 -7.79 3.24
CA VAL A 30 -0.42 -8.02 3.01
C VAL A 30 -0.53 -9.32 2.21
N LYS A 31 -1.14 -10.35 2.79
CA LYS A 31 -1.24 -11.67 2.14
C LYS A 31 -2.12 -11.62 0.90
N ALA A 32 -1.95 -12.60 0.02
CA ALA A 32 -2.87 -12.78 -1.10
C ALA A 32 -4.33 -12.87 -0.62
N ASP A 33 -5.22 -12.13 -1.29
CA ASP A 33 -6.66 -12.02 -1.00
C ASP A 33 -7.00 -11.45 0.39
N GLU A 34 -6.04 -10.79 1.06
CA GLU A 34 -6.24 -10.12 2.33
C GLU A 34 -6.56 -8.63 2.16
N THR A 35 -7.39 -8.10 3.06
CA THR A 35 -7.47 -6.65 3.31
C THR A 35 -6.80 -6.33 4.64
N LYS A 36 -5.74 -5.52 4.60
CA LYS A 36 -5.01 -5.09 5.79
C LYS A 36 -5.14 -3.58 6.00
N LYS A 37 -5.30 -3.17 7.25
CA LYS A 37 -5.51 -1.78 7.64
C LYS A 37 -4.24 -1.20 8.25
N PHE A 38 -3.76 -0.09 7.71
CA PHE A 38 -2.60 0.64 8.22
C PHE A 38 -3.07 1.87 9.00
N ALA A 39 -2.62 1.98 10.25
CA ALA A 39 -2.92 3.14 11.08
C ALA A 39 -2.07 4.33 10.62
N LEU A 40 -2.72 5.46 10.37
CA LEU A 40 -2.06 6.70 9.94
C LEU A 40 -1.99 7.69 11.10
N GLU A 41 -1.71 7.22 12.32
CA GLU A 41 -1.94 7.94 13.58
C GLU A 41 -1.31 9.34 13.64
N THR A 42 -0.22 9.55 12.91
CA THR A 42 0.51 10.83 12.82
C THR A 42 0.05 11.73 11.67
N LEU A 43 -0.74 11.22 10.73
CA LEU A 43 -1.22 11.96 9.57
C LEU A 43 -2.61 12.53 9.82
N SER A 44 -2.73 13.82 9.55
CA SER A 44 -4.03 14.48 9.56
C SER A 44 -4.80 14.17 8.28
N ARG A 45 -6.12 14.35 8.33
CA ARG A 45 -6.96 14.30 7.12
C ARG A 45 -6.42 15.29 6.08
N GLY A 46 -6.36 14.87 4.82
CA GLY A 46 -5.80 15.67 3.73
C GLY A 46 -4.26 15.71 3.66
N SER A 47 -3.54 15.01 4.55
CA SER A 47 -2.09 14.85 4.38
C SER A 47 -1.76 14.06 3.11
N ALA A 48 -0.67 14.46 2.45
CA ALA A 48 -0.10 13.73 1.32
C ALA A 48 0.83 12.61 1.82
N PHE A 49 0.80 11.47 1.14
CA PHE A 49 1.70 10.35 1.40
C PHE A 49 1.93 9.55 0.11
N THR A 50 3.02 8.78 0.08
CA THR A 50 3.32 7.89 -1.05
C THR A 50 3.20 6.45 -0.57
N VAL A 51 2.54 5.60 -1.35
CA VAL A 51 2.47 4.16 -1.06
C VAL A 51 3.36 3.42 -2.04
N ARG A 52 4.20 2.56 -1.49
CA ARG A 52 5.06 1.63 -2.24
C ARG A 52 4.57 0.22 -1.98
N ALA A 53 4.36 -0.54 -3.05
CA ALA A 53 4.10 -1.97 -3.01
C ALA A 53 5.31 -2.71 -3.58
N ASP A 54 5.91 -3.60 -2.79
CA ASP A 54 7.03 -4.45 -3.20
C ASP A 54 6.50 -5.87 -3.44
N TYR A 55 6.66 -6.34 -4.68
CA TYR A 55 6.23 -7.65 -5.15
C TYR A 55 7.42 -8.61 -5.24
N PRO A 56 7.31 -9.84 -4.73
CA PRO A 56 8.30 -10.87 -5.00
C PRO A 56 8.22 -11.26 -6.48
N VAL A 57 9.37 -11.33 -7.15
CA VAL A 57 9.47 -11.62 -8.60
C VAL A 57 10.16 -12.96 -8.84
N GLU A 58 11.25 -13.24 -8.14
CA GLU A 58 11.94 -14.53 -8.15
C GLU A 58 12.58 -14.81 -6.79
N GLU A 59 12.49 -16.05 -6.34
CA GLU A 59 13.29 -16.52 -5.21
C GLU A 59 14.77 -16.60 -5.59
N PRO A 60 15.70 -16.31 -4.66
CA PRO A 60 15.39 -16.04 -3.26
C PRO A 60 15.14 -14.56 -2.94
N HIS A 61 15.50 -13.57 -3.79
CA HIS A 61 15.59 -12.17 -3.32
C HIS A 61 15.32 -11.06 -4.34
N THR A 62 14.58 -11.30 -5.43
CA THR A 62 14.24 -10.19 -6.35
C THR A 62 12.86 -9.63 -6.03
N TRP A 63 12.83 -8.39 -5.54
CA TRP A 63 11.61 -7.62 -5.32
C TRP A 63 11.50 -6.51 -6.36
N THR A 64 10.34 -6.35 -6.97
CA THR A 64 10.04 -5.19 -7.83
C THR A 64 9.00 -4.32 -7.16
N ALA A 65 9.20 -3.01 -7.21
CA ALA A 65 8.38 -2.04 -6.51
C ALA A 65 7.51 -1.22 -7.47
N THR A 66 6.27 -0.97 -7.08
CA THR A 66 5.40 0.02 -7.72
C THR A 66 5.08 1.13 -6.72
N LEU A 67 5.15 2.39 -7.16
CA LEU A 67 4.90 3.58 -6.34
C LEU A 67 3.62 4.28 -6.79
N LYS A 68 2.73 4.57 -5.84
CA LYS A 68 1.57 5.45 -6.04
C LYS A 68 1.63 6.65 -5.10
N HIS A 69 1.62 7.84 -5.69
CA HIS A 69 1.50 9.09 -4.95
C HIS A 69 0.02 9.36 -4.64
N LEU A 70 -0.32 9.50 -3.36
CA LEU A 70 -1.66 9.86 -2.89
C LEU A 70 -1.57 11.21 -2.17
N LEU A 71 -2.01 12.27 -2.86
CA LEU A 71 -1.79 13.63 -2.39
C LEU A 71 -2.81 14.10 -1.34
N ARG A 72 -3.93 13.39 -1.17
CA ARG A 72 -5.01 13.79 -0.26
C ARG A 72 -5.72 12.54 0.26
N HIS A 73 -5.71 12.33 1.57
CA HIS A 73 -6.56 11.35 2.28
C HIS A 73 -7.99 11.91 2.42
N PRO A 74 -9.00 11.46 1.64
CA PRO A 74 -10.38 11.48 2.09
C PRO A 74 -10.59 10.40 3.16
N GLU A 75 -11.62 10.55 4.00
CA GLU A 75 -11.79 9.82 5.26
C GLU A 75 -11.81 8.28 5.18
N SER A 76 -11.84 7.69 3.99
CA SER A 76 -11.91 6.23 3.78
C SER A 76 -11.25 5.80 2.46
N ASP A 77 -9.95 6.03 2.30
CA ASP A 77 -9.21 5.42 1.20
C ASP A 77 -9.10 3.90 1.40
N VAL A 78 -9.59 3.15 0.42
CA VAL A 78 -9.22 1.74 0.20
C VAL A 78 -8.34 1.70 -1.04
N ILE A 79 -7.13 1.18 -0.91
CA ILE A 79 -6.26 0.85 -2.04
C ILE A 79 -6.53 -0.58 -2.43
N VAL A 80 -7.07 -0.79 -3.64
CA VAL A 80 -7.13 -2.13 -4.22
C VAL A 80 -5.88 -2.34 -5.07
N LEU A 81 -5.06 -3.32 -4.69
CA LEU A 81 -3.91 -3.78 -5.47
C LEU A 81 -4.38 -4.91 -6.37
N THR A 82 -4.32 -4.71 -7.68
CA THR A 82 -4.57 -5.75 -8.68
C THR A 82 -3.34 -5.91 -9.55
N GLY A 83 -3.16 -7.06 -10.21
CA GLY A 83 -2.05 -7.26 -11.14
C GLY A 83 -0.69 -7.49 -10.46
N GLY A 84 0.39 -7.14 -11.15
CA GLY A 84 1.78 -7.40 -10.71
C GLY A 84 2.67 -6.16 -10.74
N PRO A 85 3.97 -6.33 -10.55
CA PRO A 85 4.93 -5.22 -10.46
C PRO A 85 4.98 -4.30 -11.70
N ASP A 86 4.55 -4.80 -12.87
CA ASP A 86 4.64 -4.10 -14.15
C ASP A 86 3.49 -3.12 -14.43
N GLY A 87 2.51 -2.99 -13.52
CA GLY A 87 1.38 -2.10 -13.75
C GLY A 87 0.09 -2.56 -13.11
N GLY A 88 0.15 -2.81 -11.80
CA GLY A 88 -1.06 -3.05 -11.04
C GLY A 88 -2.04 -1.88 -11.12
N ASP A 89 -3.34 -2.16 -11.22
CA ASP A 89 -4.37 -1.12 -11.19
C ASP A 89 -4.65 -0.79 -9.72
N TRP A 90 -4.35 0.46 -9.36
CA TRP A 90 -4.57 0.99 -8.02
C TRP A 90 -5.87 1.78 -8.02
N ARG A 91 -6.91 1.24 -7.41
CA ARG A 91 -8.18 1.94 -7.27
C ARG A 91 -8.33 2.49 -5.87
N THR A 92 -8.74 3.76 -5.79
CA THR A 92 -9.37 4.33 -4.60
C THR A 92 -10.86 4.04 -4.73
N ALA A 93 -11.45 3.38 -3.74
CA ALA A 93 -12.90 3.13 -3.71
C ALA A 93 -13.72 4.42 -3.70
#